data_AF-A0A1D3TQ47-F1
#
_entry.id   AF-A0A1D3TQ47-F1
#
_cell.length_a   1.000
_cell.length_b   1.000
_cell.length_c   1.000
_cell.angle_alpha   90.00
_cell.angle_beta   90.00
_cell.angle_gamma   90.00
#
_symmetry.space_group_name_H-M   'P 1'
#
loop_
_entity.id
_entity.type
_entity.pdbx_description
1 polymer ?
#
loop_
_entity_poly.entity_id
_entity_poly.type
_entity_poly.pdbx_seq_one_letter_code
_entity_poly.pdbx_strand_id
1 'polypeptide(L)'
;MQKIDHSAINNPYICMAINKLHCNEINEAYKIIMEALHANPNAPEPQNLLGIWNEINGNDDMARRHYRAAYALDPSYRPASKNLERLCIFFEDKRDPADFGDHEVTKKR
;
A
#
# COMPACT_ATOMS: atom_id res chain seq x y z
N MET A 1 -8.41 -27.49 -4.27
CA MET A 1 -8.55 -26.36 -5.23
C MET A 1 -8.45 -25.06 -4.45
N GLN A 2 -7.25 -24.50 -4.34
CA GLN A 2 -7.09 -23.13 -3.86
C GLN A 2 -7.56 -22.23 -5.01
N LYS A 3 -8.63 -21.46 -4.77
CA LYS A 3 -9.00 -20.37 -5.68
C LYS A 3 -7.85 -19.38 -5.62
N ILE A 4 -6.99 -19.40 -6.61
CA ILE A 4 -6.10 -18.27 -6.89
C ILE A 4 -7.05 -17.21 -7.44
N ASP A 5 -7.39 -16.25 -6.60
CA ASP A 5 -8.18 -15.10 -7.02
C ASP A 5 -7.31 -14.25 -7.96
N HIS A 6 -7.52 -14.44 -9.26
CA HIS A 6 -6.82 -13.71 -10.30
C HIS A 6 -7.23 -12.22 -10.36
N SER A 7 -8.12 -11.74 -9.49
CA SER A 7 -8.54 -10.33 -9.45
C SER A 7 -7.48 -9.37 -8.90
N ALA A 8 -6.52 -9.85 -8.08
CA ALA A 8 -5.48 -9.01 -7.50
C ALA A 8 -4.36 -8.63 -8.50
N ILE A 9 -4.12 -9.45 -9.53
CA ILE A 9 -2.94 -9.32 -10.41
C ILE A 9 -3.16 -8.32 -11.56
N ASN A 10 -4.39 -7.86 -11.80
CA ASN A 10 -4.70 -7.03 -12.97
C ASN A 10 -5.56 -5.82 -12.63
N ASN A 11 -5.33 -5.20 -11.46
CA ASN A 11 -5.90 -3.91 -11.17
C ASN A 11 -4.97 -2.81 -11.73
N PRO A 12 -5.25 -2.22 -12.92
CA PRO A 12 -4.37 -1.21 -13.52
C PRO A 12 -4.16 -0.01 -12.60
N TYR A 13 -5.12 0.26 -11.70
CA TYR A 13 -5.05 1.37 -10.76
C TYR A 13 -3.91 1.22 -9.75
N ILE A 14 -3.55 0.00 -9.33
CA ILE A 14 -2.48 -0.22 -8.35
C ILE A 14 -1.13 0.20 -8.94
N CYS A 15 -0.73 -0.37 -10.08
CA CYS A 15 0.53 -0.04 -10.74
C CYS A 15 0.59 1.45 -11.15
N MET A 16 -0.53 2.02 -11.59
CA MET A 16 -0.60 3.45 -11.92
C MET A 16 -0.43 4.33 -10.69
N ALA A 17 -1.09 4.01 -9.57
CA ALA A 17 -0.96 4.77 -8.32
C ALA A 17 0.46 4.75 -7.79
N ILE A 18 1.09 3.57 -7.78
CA ILE A 18 2.50 3.39 -7.41
C ILE A 18 3.40 4.28 -8.26
N ASN A 19 3.24 4.25 -9.59
CA ASN A 19 4.02 5.08 -10.49
C ASN A 19 3.85 6.58 -10.17
N LYS A 20 2.62 7.03 -9.89
CA LYS A 20 2.35 8.42 -9.52
C LYS A 20 2.98 8.81 -8.19
N LEU A 21 3.00 7.92 -7.20
CA LEU A 21 3.70 8.16 -5.94
C LEU A 21 5.22 8.27 -6.15
N HIS A 22 5.82 7.40 -6.97
CA HIS A 22 7.25 7.49 -7.32
C HIS A 22 7.61 8.77 -8.08
N CYS A 23 6.72 9.26 -8.94
CA CYS A 23 6.90 10.52 -9.67
C CYS A 23 6.59 11.78 -8.83
N ASN A 24 6.27 11.62 -7.54
CA ASN A 24 5.83 12.71 -6.65
C ASN A 24 4.58 13.46 -7.16
N GLU A 25 3.74 12.79 -7.95
CA GLU A 25 2.46 13.29 -8.46
C GLU A 25 1.34 12.97 -7.46
N ILE A 26 1.43 13.58 -6.27
CA ILE A 26 0.67 13.22 -5.06
C ILE A 26 -0.86 13.36 -5.25
N ASN A 27 -1.33 14.38 -5.98
CA ASN A 27 -2.76 14.59 -6.21
C ASN A 27 -3.35 13.53 -7.14
N GLU A 28 -2.63 13.19 -8.22
CA GLU A 28 -3.02 12.16 -9.17
C GLU A 28 -2.96 10.77 -8.54
N ALA A 29 -1.94 10.49 -7.74
CA ALA A 29 -1.85 9.26 -6.96
C ALA A 29 -3.10 9.06 -6.10
N TYR A 30 -3.53 10.08 -5.36
CA TYR A 30 -4.73 9.99 -4.52
C TYR A 30 -5.98 9.61 -5.32
N LYS A 31 -6.22 10.28 -6.45
CA LYS A 31 -7.39 9.98 -7.31
C LYS A 31 -7.40 8.52 -7.75
N ILE A 32 -6.26 8.02 -8.21
CA ILE A 32 -6.13 6.64 -8.69
C ILE A 32 -6.26 5.64 -7.55
N ILE A 33 -5.73 5.94 -6.35
CA ILE A 33 -5.91 5.09 -5.17
C ILE A 33 -7.39 4.99 -4.80
N MET A 34 -8.14 6.10 -4.87
CA MET A 34 -9.59 6.10 -4.63
C MET A 34 -10.35 5.28 -5.68
N GLU A 35 -9.95 5.33 -6.95
CA GLU A 35 -10.50 4.46 -8.00
C GLU A 35 -10.21 2.98 -7.71
N ALA A 36 -8.99 2.64 -7.27
CA ALA A 36 -8.63 1.29 -6.88
C ALA A 36 -9.48 0.78 -5.71
N LEU A 37 -9.71 1.64 -4.70
CA LEU A 37 -10.54 1.35 -3.54
C LEU A 37 -12.02 1.19 -3.91
N HIS A 38 -12.55 2.01 -4.82
CA HIS A 38 -13.92 1.86 -5.32
C HIS A 38 -14.10 0.56 -6.13
N ALA A 39 -13.09 0.19 -6.92
CA ALA A 39 -13.12 -1.03 -7.70
C ALA A 39 -13.10 -2.30 -6.82
N ASN A 40 -12.28 -2.29 -5.77
CA ASN A 40 -12.26 -3.37 -4.77
C ASN A 40 -12.03 -2.83 -3.35
N PRO A 41 -13.11 -2.59 -2.58
CA PRO A 41 -13.01 -2.08 -1.21
C PRO A 41 -12.32 -3.02 -0.22
N ASN A 42 -12.24 -4.32 -0.55
CA ASN A 42 -11.66 -5.35 0.31
C ASN A 42 -10.19 -5.65 -0.05
N ALA A 43 -9.64 -4.99 -1.06
CA ALA A 43 -8.23 -5.12 -1.42
C ALA A 43 -7.34 -4.42 -0.37
N PRO A 44 -6.28 -5.07 0.13
CA PRO A 44 -5.33 -4.45 1.06
C PRO A 44 -4.45 -3.37 0.38
N GLU A 45 -4.18 -3.48 -0.91
CA GLU A 45 -3.23 -2.63 -1.65
C GLU A 45 -3.64 -1.15 -1.65
N PRO A 46 -4.89 -0.75 -1.97
CA PRO A 46 -5.29 0.66 -1.92
C PRO A 46 -5.15 1.27 -0.52
N GLN A 47 -5.46 0.51 0.54
CA GLN A 47 -5.29 0.98 1.91
C GLN A 47 -3.81 1.18 2.24
N ASN A 48 -2.92 0.27 1.80
CA ASN A 48 -1.49 0.46 1.96
C ASN A 48 -1.00 1.71 1.23
N LEU A 49 -1.44 1.92 -0.01
CA LEU A 49 -1.06 3.10 -0.81
C LEU A 49 -1.60 4.41 -0.21
N LEU A 50 -2.80 4.42 0.38
CA LEU A 50 -3.29 5.56 1.18
C LEU A 50 -2.41 5.83 2.39
N GLY A 51 -1.88 4.77 3.02
CA GLY A 51 -0.92 4.90 4.11
C GLY A 51 0.35 5.63 3.67
N ILE A 52 0.94 5.19 2.55
CA ILE A 52 2.13 5.81 1.97
C ILE A 52 1.86 7.25 1.54
N TRP A 53 0.72 7.50 0.90
CA TRP A 53 0.31 8.84 0.52
C TRP A 53 0.23 9.77 1.74
N ASN A 54 -0.35 9.31 2.86
CA ASN A 54 -0.42 10.11 4.09
C ASN A 54 0.97 10.36 4.69
N GLU A 55 1.86 9.37 4.68
CA GLU A 55 3.23 9.50 5.16
C GLU A 55 4.03 10.54 4.36
N ILE A 56 3.92 10.53 3.03
CA ILE A 56 4.54 11.54 2.16
C ILE A 56 4.03 12.96 2.48
N ASN A 57 2.76 13.07 2.88
CA ASN A 57 2.15 14.34 3.29
C ASN A 57 2.40 14.70 4.77
N GLY A 58 3.23 13.95 5.50
CA GLY A 58 3.56 14.19 6.91
C GLY A 58 2.45 13.82 7.90
N ASN A 59 1.44 13.07 7.46
CA ASN A 59 0.28 12.67 8.25
C ASN A 59 0.46 11.27 8.84
N ASP A 60 1.50 11.07 9.65
CA ASP A 60 1.90 9.76 10.20
C ASP A 60 0.77 9.04 10.97
N ASP A 61 -0.08 9.78 11.68
CA ASP A 61 -1.24 9.21 12.38
C ASP A 61 -2.25 8.58 11.42
N MET A 62 -2.52 9.24 10.28
CA MET A 62 -3.41 8.69 9.25
C MET A 62 -2.74 7.54 8.52
N ALA A 63 -1.44 7.66 8.23
CA ALA A 63 -0.67 6.59 7.61
C ALA A 63 -0.77 5.28 8.42
N ARG A 64 -0.56 5.33 9.74
CA ARG A 64 -0.73 4.18 10.65
C ARG A 64 -2.13 3.58 10.60
N ARG A 65 -3.18 4.40 10.52
CA ARG A 65 -4.57 3.89 10.42
C ARG A 65 -4.79 3.10 9.14
N HIS A 66 -4.31 3.64 8.02
CA HIS A 66 -4.43 2.99 6.71
C HIS A 66 -3.60 1.71 6.60
N TYR A 67 -2.36 1.70 7.13
CA TYR A 67 -1.58 0.46 7.21
C TYR A 67 -2.26 -0.61 8.08
N ARG A 68 -2.88 -0.22 9.21
CA ARG A 68 -3.67 -1.15 10.05
C ARG A 68 -4.92 -1.65 9.33
N ALA A 69 -5.58 -0.82 8.52
CA ALA A 69 -6.72 -1.23 7.73
C ALA A 69 -6.31 -2.26 6.66
N ALA A 70 -5.21 -2.02 5.94
CA ALA A 70 -4.65 -2.98 4.98
C ALA A 70 -4.31 -4.33 5.65
N TYR A 71 -3.66 -4.29 6.82
CA TYR A 71 -3.33 -5.49 7.59
C TYR A 71 -4.58 -6.24 8.09
N ALA A 72 -5.64 -5.52 8.46
CA ALA A 72 -6.89 -6.13 8.90
C ALA A 72 -7.66 -6.80 7.74
N LEU A 73 -7.54 -6.27 6.51
CA LEU A 73 -8.11 -6.87 5.31
C LEU A 73 -7.36 -8.15 4.93
N ASP A 74 -6.03 -8.11 4.92
CA ASP A 74 -5.18 -9.28 4.67
C ASP A 74 -3.91 -9.26 5.53
N PRO A 75 -3.85 -10.03 6.62
CA PRO A 75 -2.64 -10.16 7.43
C PRO A 75 -1.44 -10.77 6.70
N SER A 76 -1.65 -11.43 5.56
CA SER A 76 -0.58 -12.00 4.73
C SER A 76 0.03 -10.99 3.75
N TYR A 77 -0.61 -9.84 3.55
CA TYR A 77 -0.11 -8.73 2.75
C TYR A 77 1.04 -8.01 3.49
N ARG A 78 2.25 -8.57 3.32
CA ARG A 78 3.48 -8.15 4.01
C ARG A 78 3.78 -6.64 3.95
N PRO A 79 3.54 -5.91 2.82
CA PRO A 79 3.85 -4.48 2.76
C PRO A 79 3.16 -3.67 3.87
N ALA A 80 1.90 -3.98 4.20
CA ALA A 80 1.18 -3.29 5.26
C ALA A 80 1.84 -3.46 6.63
N SER A 81 2.23 -4.70 6.99
CA SER A 81 2.91 -4.97 8.26
C SER A 81 4.27 -4.29 8.34
N LYS A 82 5.08 -4.35 7.28
CA LYS A 82 6.39 -3.69 7.23
C LYS A 82 6.27 -2.18 7.36
N ASN A 83 5.32 -1.57 6.66
CA ASN A 83 5.11 -0.13 6.72
C ASN A 83 4.63 0.31 8.10
N LEU A 84 3.74 -0.46 8.73
CA LEU A 84 3.29 -0.17 10.09
C LEU A 84 4.45 -0.26 11.10
N GLU A 85 5.23 -1.34 11.05
CA GLU A 85 6.41 -1.53 11.91
C GLU A 85 7.41 -0.39 11.74
N ARG A 86 7.78 -0.10 10.49
CA ARG A 86 8.69 0.98 10.11
C ARG A 86 8.22 2.34 10.60
N LEU A 87 6.93 2.64 10.51
CA LEU A 87 6.39 3.94 10.92
C LEU A 87 6.23 4.06 12.45
N CYS A 88 6.27 2.95 13.17
CA CYS A 88 6.16 2.94 14.64
C CYS A 88 7.53 2.93 15.35
N ILE A 89 8.64 2.89 14.62
CA ILE A 89 9.96 2.96 15.25
C ILE A 89 10.22 4.35 15.82
N PHE A 90 10.78 4.41 17.03
CA PHE A 90 11.07 5.64 17.77
C PHE A 90 12.14 6.52 17.12
N PHE A 91 12.98 5.94 16.23
CA PHE A 91 14.09 6.63 15.58
C PHE A 91 13.73 7.00 14.14
N GLU A 92 13.21 8.22 13.95
CA GLU A 92 12.75 8.70 12.63
C GLU A 92 13.88 8.76 11.59
N ASP A 93 15.10 9.11 12.01
CA ASP A 93 16.31 9.17 11.16
C ASP A 93 16.71 7.84 10.50
N LYS A 94 16.07 6.72 10.88
CA LYS A 94 16.39 5.38 10.37
C LYS A 94 15.21 4.68 9.70
N ARG A 95 14.14 5.40 9.33
CA ARG A 95 13.03 4.80 8.59
C ARG A 95 13.51 4.43 7.19
N ASP A 96 13.41 3.15 6.84
CA ASP A 96 13.57 2.69 5.47
C ASP A 96 12.53 3.37 4.53
N PRO A 97 12.66 3.26 3.21
CA PRO A 97 11.59 3.65 2.29
C PRO A 97 10.32 2.82 2.51
N ALA A 98 9.16 3.37 2.13
CA ALA A 98 7.90 2.65 2.21
C ALA A 98 7.87 1.46 1.23
N ASP A 99 7.31 0.33 1.67
CA ASP A 99 7.07 -0.83 0.82
C ASP A 99 5.72 -0.64 0.10
N PHE A 100 5.78 -0.31 -1.17
CA PHE A 100 4.59 -0.07 -2.01
C PHE A 100 3.84 -1.36 -2.34
N GLY A 101 4.48 -2.52 -2.19
CA GLY A 101 3.95 -3.81 -2.63
C GLY A 101 4.44 -4.24 -4.02
N ASP A 102 5.38 -3.52 -4.61
CA ASP A 102 5.87 -3.71 -6.00
C ASP A 102 6.76 -4.95 -6.18
N HIS A 103 6.95 -5.74 -5.14
CA HIS A 103 7.94 -6.81 -5.11
C HIS A 103 7.30 -8.18 -5.39
N GLU A 104 7.44 -8.60 -6.65
CA GLU A 104 7.47 -9.98 -7.16
C GLU A 104 6.55 -11.01 -6.49
N VAL A 105 5.47 -11.37 -7.21
CA VAL A 105 4.73 -12.64 -7.02
C VAL A 105 5.54 -13.86 -7.51
N THR A 106 6.81 -13.72 -7.90
CA THR A 106 7.61 -14.83 -8.46
C THR A 106 9.02 -14.93 -7.90
N LYS A 107 9.14 -15.43 -6.66
CA LYS A 107 10.23 -16.35 -6.28
C LYS A 107 9.69 -17.45 -5.37
N LYS A 108 8.87 -18.36 -5.92
CA LYS A 108 8.76 -19.72 -5.36
C LYS A 108 10.02 -20.47 -5.80
N ARG A 109 10.85 -20.87 -4.82
CA ARG A 109 11.80 -21.97 -4.98
C ARG A 109 11.06 -23.28 -5.23
#